data_AF-A0A364NVH8-F1
#
_entry.id   AF-A0A364NVH8-F1
#
_cell.length_a   1.000
_cell.length_b   1.000
_cell.length_c   1.000
_cell.angle_alpha   90.00
_cell.angle_beta   90.00
_cell.angle_gamma   90.00
#
_symmetry.space_group_name_H-M   'P 1'
#
loop_
_entity.id
_entity.type
_entity.pdbx_description
1 polymer ?
#
loop_
_entity_poly.entity_id
_entity_poly.type
_entity_poly.pdbx_seq_one_letter_code
_entity_poly.pdbx_strand_id
1 'polypeptide(L)'
;MRPAEIIPDEEIERVHAYANFGSMPKREVVNEAIMATAKGYHTGGTSRAIIIEHGLARCKEDPFKLPTITPKGLRYLAALMLEEG
;
A
#
# COMPACT_ATOMS: atom_id res chain seq x y z
N MET A 1 10.50 13.86 2.39
CA MET A 1 9.49 13.06 3.09
C MET A 1 9.59 11.66 2.52
N ARG A 2 9.93 10.69 3.36
CA ARG A 2 10.15 9.28 3.00
C ARG A 2 8.89 8.46 3.29
N PRO A 3 8.63 7.37 2.56
CA PRO A 3 7.50 6.47 2.84
C PRO A 3 7.48 5.96 4.29
N ALA A 4 8.66 5.71 4.87
CA ALA A 4 8.81 5.29 6.26
C ALA A 4 8.37 6.35 7.29
N GLU A 5 8.29 7.63 6.91
CA GLU A 5 7.76 8.71 7.77
C GLU A 5 6.22 8.77 7.76
N ILE A 6 5.58 8.13 6.77
CA ILE A 6 4.11 8.09 6.62
C ILE A 6 3.53 6.79 7.18
N ILE A 7 4.24 5.68 6.96
CA ILE A 7 3.99 4.40 7.60
C ILE A 7 5.32 3.90 8.19
N PRO A 8 5.50 4.02 9.51
CA PRO A 8 6.67 3.49 10.21
C PRO A 8 6.84 1.98 9.98
N ASP A 9 8.08 1.49 10.03
CA ASP A 9 8.36 0.04 9.88
C ASP A 9 7.63 -0.81 10.92
N GLU A 10 7.51 -0.31 12.15
CA GLU A 10 6.72 -0.97 13.20
C GLU A 10 5.23 -1.12 12.82
N GLU A 11 4.66 -0.15 12.11
CA GLU A 11 3.27 -0.22 11.64
C GLU A 11 3.15 -1.24 10.50
N ILE A 12 4.11 -1.28 9.57
CA ILE A 12 4.17 -2.31 8.50
C ILE A 12 4.24 -3.71 9.11
N GLU A 13 5.12 -3.91 10.08
CA GLU A 13 5.26 -5.21 10.74
C GLU A 13 3.97 -5.63 11.45
N ARG A 14 3.33 -4.69 12.17
CA ARG A 14 2.09 -4.92 12.92
C ARG A 14 0.91 -5.26 12.02
N VAL A 15 0.72 -4.53 10.91
CA VAL A 15 -0.44 -4.70 10.00
C VAL A 15 -0.28 -5.95 9.16
N HIS A 16 0.92 -6.25 8.67
CA HIS A 16 1.14 -7.45 7.88
C HIS A 16 1.04 -8.74 8.71
N ALA A 17 1.09 -8.67 10.05
CA ALA A 17 0.90 -9.81 10.96
C ALA A 17 1.58 -11.10 10.46
N TYR A 18 0.78 -12.15 10.16
CA TYR A 18 1.22 -13.46 9.65
C TYR A 18 1.25 -13.56 8.11
N ALA A 19 0.94 -12.49 7.37
CA ALA A 19 0.96 -12.52 5.92
C ALA A 19 2.39 -12.77 5.42
N ASN A 20 2.55 -13.86 4.67
CA ASN A 20 3.83 -14.29 4.14
C ASN A 20 3.88 -14.00 2.63
N PHE A 21 4.81 -13.12 2.24
CA PHE A 21 5.05 -12.74 0.84
C PHE A 21 6.36 -13.36 0.29
N GLY A 22 6.81 -14.46 0.88
CA GLY A 22 8.04 -15.14 0.50
C GLY A 22 9.27 -14.30 0.85
N SER A 23 10.15 -14.08 -0.13
CA SER A 23 11.35 -13.26 0.01
C SER A 23 11.09 -11.76 -0.13
N MET A 24 9.86 -11.36 -0.47
CA MET A 24 9.53 -9.96 -0.68
C MET A 24 9.41 -9.22 0.66
N PRO A 25 10.15 -8.12 0.88
CA PRO A 25 9.98 -7.30 2.07
C PRO A 25 8.55 -6.75 2.19
N LYS A 26 8.01 -6.71 3.40
CA LYS A 26 6.64 -6.19 3.64
C LYS A 26 6.45 -4.77 3.11
N ARG A 27 7.47 -3.91 3.22
CA ARG A 27 7.44 -2.54 2.66
C ARG A 27 7.35 -2.54 1.14
N GLU A 28 8.07 -3.41 0.45
CA GLU A 28 7.97 -3.55 -1.00
C GLU A 28 6.56 -3.99 -1.41
N VAL A 29 5.91 -4.87 -0.65
CA VAL A 29 4.51 -5.27 -0.90
C VAL A 29 3.58 -4.06 -0.85
N VAL A 30 3.75 -3.17 0.14
CA VAL A 30 2.96 -1.92 0.25
C VAL A 30 3.25 -1.01 -0.94
N ASN A 31 4.53 -0.83 -1.29
CA ASN A 31 4.99 0.03 -2.39
C ASN A 31 4.40 -0.43 -3.73
N GLU A 32 4.56 -1.71 -4.08
CA GLU A 32 4.01 -2.27 -5.31
C GLU A 32 2.48 -2.20 -5.33
N ALA A 33 1.82 -2.52 -4.23
CA ALA A 33 0.36 -2.54 -4.18
C ALA A 33 -0.24 -1.14 -4.38
N ILE A 34 0.32 -0.11 -3.75
CA ILE A 34 -0.18 1.26 -3.92
C ILE A 34 0.15 1.80 -5.32
N MET A 35 1.32 1.48 -5.88
CA MET A 35 1.69 1.85 -7.25
C MET A 35 0.81 1.19 -8.30
N ALA A 36 0.57 -0.12 -8.17
CA ALA A 36 -0.33 -0.86 -9.06
C ALA A 36 -1.74 -0.28 -9.01
N THR A 37 -2.25 0.01 -7.81
CA THR A 37 -3.55 0.66 -7.62
C THR A 37 -3.60 2.03 -8.31
N ALA A 38 -2.55 2.85 -8.19
CA ALA A 38 -2.46 4.16 -8.85
C ALA A 38 -2.43 4.07 -10.38
N LYS A 39 -1.83 3.02 -10.92
CA LYS A 39 -1.77 2.74 -12.36
C LYS A 39 -3.06 2.09 -12.91
N GLY A 40 -4.01 1.76 -12.03
CA GLY A 40 -5.26 1.10 -12.41
C GLY A 40 -5.16 -0.43 -12.56
N TYR A 41 -4.08 -1.04 -12.05
CA TYR A 41 -3.92 -2.49 -12.05
C TYR A 41 -4.59 -3.14 -10.85
N HIS A 42 -5.08 -4.37 -11.05
CA HIS A 42 -5.59 -5.20 -9.97
C HIS A 42 -4.44 -5.73 -9.12
N THR A 43 -4.58 -5.59 -7.80
CA THR A 43 -3.69 -6.19 -6.81
C THR A 43 -4.34 -7.43 -6.21
N GLY A 44 -3.53 -8.38 -5.75
CA GLY A 44 -4.02 -9.56 -5.03
C GLY A 44 -4.81 -9.17 -3.78
N GLY A 45 -5.77 -10.01 -3.38
CA GLY A 45 -6.68 -9.71 -2.26
C GLY A 45 -5.95 -9.33 -0.96
N THR A 46 -4.86 -10.03 -0.64
CA THR A 46 -4.05 -9.77 0.56
C THR A 46 -3.36 -8.40 0.51
N SER A 47 -2.68 -8.07 -0.59
CA SER A 47 -1.98 -6.77 -0.70
C SER A 47 -2.97 -5.60 -0.79
N ARG A 48 -4.14 -5.83 -1.40
CA ARG A 48 -5.28 -4.89 -1.36
C ARG A 48 -5.77 -4.64 0.06
N ALA A 49 -5.94 -5.68 0.88
CA ALA A 49 -6.37 -5.54 2.27
C ALA A 49 -5.34 -4.73 3.08
N ILE A 50 -4.05 -5.04 2.92
CA ILE A 50 -2.94 -4.32 3.58
C ILE A 50 -2.95 -2.82 3.28
N ILE A 51 -3.06 -2.40 2.01
CA ILE A 51 -3.08 -0.96 1.68
C ILE A 51 -4.35 -0.26 2.19
N ILE A 52 -5.44 -1.00 2.39
CA ILE A 52 -6.67 -0.48 3.01
C ILE A 52 -6.50 -0.35 4.53
N GLU A 53 -5.92 -1.35 5.19
CA GLU A 53 -5.66 -1.33 6.64
C GLU A 53 -4.67 -0.24 7.04
N HIS A 54 -3.67 0.04 6.20
CA HIS A 54 -2.80 1.21 6.36
C HIS A 54 -3.48 2.54 6.03
N GLY A 55 -4.70 2.52 5.51
CA GLY A 55 -5.46 3.71 5.12
C GLY A 55 -4.93 4.41 3.88
N LEU A 56 -4.10 3.75 3.05
CA LEU A 56 -3.61 4.29 1.79
C LEU A 56 -4.68 4.23 0.69
N ALA A 57 -5.58 3.26 0.77
CA ALA A 57 -6.72 3.14 -0.12
C ALA A 57 -8.00 2.83 0.66
N ARG A 58 -9.15 3.00 0.02
CA ARG A 58 -10.45 2.59 0.55
C ARG A 58 -11.23 1.81 -0.48
N CYS A 59 -11.88 0.74 -0.04
CA CYS A 59 -12.79 -0.02 -0.87
C CYS A 59 -14.16 0.69 -0.93
N LYS A 60 -14.80 0.68 -2.11
CA LYS A 60 -16.25 0.91 -2.19
C LYS A 60 -16.96 -0.43 -2.02
N GLU A 61 -18.29 -0.42 -1.89
CA GLU A 61 -19.11 -1.62 -1.64
C GLU A 61 -18.90 -2.76 -2.67
N ASP A 62 -18.37 -2.44 -3.85
CA ASP A 62 -18.07 -3.38 -4.92
C ASP A 62 -16.65 -3.99 -4.79
N PRO A 63 -16.51 -5.31 -4.57
CA PRO A 63 -15.22 -5.98 -4.45
C PRO A 63 -14.45 -6.07 -5.77
N PHE A 64 -15.10 -5.93 -6.93
CA PHE A 64 -14.47 -5.96 -8.25
C PHE A 64 -13.91 -4.59 -8.66
N LYS A 65 -14.30 -3.52 -7.97
CA LYS A 65 -13.75 -2.18 -8.20
C LYS A 65 -12.37 -2.01 -7.59
N LEU A 66 -11.55 -1.27 -8.32
CA LEU A 66 -10.28 -0.78 -7.81
C LEU A 66 -10.51 0.11 -6.58
N PRO A 67 -9.70 -0.06 -5.52
CA PRO A 67 -9.72 0.84 -4.38
C PRO A 67 -9.52 2.30 -4.80
N THR A 68 -10.20 3.21 -4.12
CA THR A 68 -9.94 4.64 -4.26
C THR A 68 -8.76 5.02 -3.35
N ILE A 69 -7.73 5.64 -3.91
CA ILE A 69 -6.57 6.12 -3.13
C ILE A 69 -7.02 7.27 -2.22
N THR A 70 -6.57 7.24 -0.96
CA THR A 70 -6.88 8.27 0.04
C THR A 70 -5.86 9.42 -0.02
N PRO A 71 -6.09 10.55 0.68
CA PRO A 71 -5.06 11.56 0.85
C PRO A 71 -3.75 11.03 1.47
N LYS A 72 -3.82 10.07 2.42
CA LYS A 72 -2.64 9.40 2.98
C LYS A 72 -1.92 8.60 1.89
N GLY A 73 -2.66 7.88 1.05
CA GLY A 73 -2.16 7.15 -0.11
C GLY A 73 -1.45 8.04 -1.12
N LEU A 74 -2.02 9.20 -1.45
CA LEU A 74 -1.38 10.16 -2.36
C LEU A 74 -0.08 10.72 -1.79
N ARG A 75 -0.04 11.02 -0.48
CA ARG A 75 1.20 11.46 0.19
C ARG A 75 2.27 10.37 0.17
N TYR A 76 1.86 9.11 0.36
CA TYR A 76 2.76 7.96 0.31
C TYR A 76 3.32 7.75 -1.11
N LEU A 77 2.48 7.80 -2.14
CA LEU A 77 2.91 7.73 -3.54
C LEU A 77 3.88 8.86 -3.91
N ALA A 78 3.57 10.09 -3.49
CA ALA A 78 4.46 11.22 -3.72
C ALA A 78 5.82 11.01 -3.04
N ALA A 79 5.84 10.45 -1.83
CA ALA A 79 7.09 10.11 -1.15
C ALA A 79 7.91 9.06 -1.90
N LEU A 80 7.26 8.02 -2.44
CA LEU A 80 7.94 7.00 -3.27
C LEU A 80 8.57 7.60 -4.52
N MET A 81 7.81 8.40 -5.26
CA MET A 81 8.29 9.02 -6.50
C MET A 81 9.46 9.99 -6.30
N LEU A 82 9.59 10.56 -5.10
CA LEU A 82 10.71 11.44 -4.75
C LEU A 82 11.95 10.68 -4.28
N GLU A 83 11.84 9.41 -3.89
CA GLU A 83 12.98 8.56 -3.53
C GLU A 83 13.60 7.83 -4.73
N GLU A 84 12.83 7.61 -5.80
CA GLU A 84 13.34 7.02 -7.05
C GLU A 84 14.04 8.03 -7.99
N GLY A 85 14.09 9.30 -7.60
CA GLY A 85 14.64 10.43 -8.37
C GLY A 85 16.02 10.89 -7.94
#